data_AF-A0A4R9LP79-F1
#
_entry.id   AF-A0A4R9LP79-F1
#
_cell.length_a   1.000
_cell.length_b   1.000
_cell.length_c   1.000
_cell.angle_alpha   90.00
_cell.angle_beta   90.00
_cell.angle_gamma   90.00
#
_symmetry.space_group_name_H-M   'P 1'
#
loop_
_entity.id
_entity.type
_entity.pdbx_description
1 polymer ?
#
loop_
_entity_poly.entity_id
_entity_poly.type
_entity_poly.pdbx_seq_one_letter_code
_entity_poly.pdbx_strand_id
1 'polypeptide(L)'
;MLFLTFPPIVSDPVLPKKKVTKGKLILSALSILLLVMTIYQITVVLFYRTALLETNRPFSGNVWTNPYEKGDWAAHSEKVSLHIHSNEVSYTPERHTVEEIESVYNMNGFSLISFSDYDRITKSKLYSFLPGYEWGQNIKKRHALSIGSETQVPDYFPVYASRENIAWTFRQMRESGGYVVIAHPKLHSSFSKEDLEKIPFYQAIEVLTPYGDDSKILDHLLSRGRNVHCMASDDLHYFPEETIQSFSEPLWKDILQKMMFVRGKEGESLLRYVSTANGNRSPDSVKADLKEGSFFCVKKFFQGAADPNLPNIRFSGKDKISLTSGERYMEVRWIGNGGTIKKIDPDTDRSEYELSPEDTYIRLEITSLTGKILSNAIYRTTR
;
A
#
# COMPACT_ATOMS: atom_id res chain seq x y z
N MET A 1 -14.23 24.70 -97.79
CA MET A 1 -13.84 23.57 -96.93
C MET A 1 -13.48 24.17 -95.57
N LEU A 2 -14.20 23.77 -94.52
CA LEU A 2 -14.15 24.34 -93.17
C LEU A 2 -12.75 24.22 -92.53
N PHE A 3 -12.17 25.35 -92.11
CA PHE A 3 -11.09 25.35 -91.13
C PHE A 3 -11.71 25.18 -89.73
N LEU A 4 -11.59 23.98 -89.17
CA LEU A 4 -11.88 23.71 -87.76
C LEU A 4 -10.81 24.41 -86.90
N THR A 5 -11.22 25.45 -86.17
CA THR A 5 -10.42 26.05 -85.11
C THR A 5 -10.69 25.30 -83.81
N PHE A 6 -9.68 24.63 -83.27
CA PHE A 6 -9.75 24.08 -81.92
C PHE A 6 -9.57 25.22 -80.92
N PRO A 7 -10.35 25.28 -79.83
CA PRO A 7 -10.13 26.26 -78.77
C PRO A 7 -8.79 25.98 -78.08
N PRO A 8 -8.11 27.01 -77.56
CA PRO A 8 -6.85 26.84 -76.86
C PRO A 8 -7.05 25.98 -75.60
N ILE A 9 -6.12 25.06 -75.37
CA ILE A 9 -6.03 24.29 -74.12
C ILE A 9 -5.78 25.31 -73.00
N VAL A 10 -6.80 25.57 -72.19
CA VAL A 10 -6.67 26.34 -70.96
C VAL A 10 -5.80 25.50 -70.02
N SER A 11 -4.57 25.94 -69.76
CA SER A 11 -3.73 25.34 -68.74
C SER A 11 -4.44 25.44 -67.40
N ASP A 12 -4.64 24.32 -66.72
CA ASP A 12 -5.22 24.30 -65.38
C ASP A 12 -4.49 25.30 -64.47
N PRO A 13 -5.22 26.10 -63.66
CA PRO A 13 -4.59 27.05 -62.76
C PRO A 13 -3.70 26.28 -61.78
N VAL A 14 -2.40 26.56 -61.79
CA VAL A 14 -1.46 26.06 -60.78
C VAL A 14 -1.85 26.69 -59.45
N LEU A 15 -2.64 25.96 -58.66
CA LEU A 15 -3.03 26.38 -57.32
C LEU A 15 -1.77 26.62 -56.48
N PRO A 16 -1.66 27.76 -55.76
CA PRO A 16 -0.49 28.04 -54.96
C PRO A 16 -0.36 26.97 -53.86
N LYS A 17 0.78 26.27 -53.81
CA LYS A 17 1.09 25.34 -52.73
C LYS A 17 1.03 26.10 -51.40
N LYS A 18 -0.04 25.87 -50.61
CA LYS A 18 -0.19 26.44 -49.26
C LYS A 18 1.05 26.03 -48.44
N LYS A 19 1.91 27.00 -48.12
CA LYS A 19 3.02 26.79 -47.18
C LYS A 19 2.43 26.51 -45.81
N VAL A 20 2.46 25.25 -45.38
CA VAL A 20 2.14 24.87 -44.01
C VAL A 20 3.25 25.41 -43.12
N THR A 21 2.91 26.31 -42.20
CA THR A 21 3.89 26.89 -41.27
C THR A 21 4.31 25.85 -40.24
N LYS A 22 5.56 25.92 -39.73
CA LYS A 22 6.07 25.01 -38.69
C LYS A 22 5.14 24.91 -37.47
N GLY A 23 4.49 26.03 -37.09
CA GLY A 23 3.50 26.05 -36.01
C GLY A 23 2.24 25.22 -36.28
N LYS A 24 1.74 25.19 -37.52
CA LYS A 24 0.62 24.32 -37.90
C LYS A 24 1.00 22.84 -37.83
N LEU A 25 2.24 22.50 -38.23
CA LEU A 25 2.75 21.13 -38.10
C LEU A 25 2.87 20.70 -36.63
N ILE A 26 3.38 21.58 -35.76
CA ILE A 26 3.48 21.30 -34.31
C ILE A 26 2.08 21.11 -33.70
N LEU A 27 1.13 22.00 -34.00
CA LEU A 27 -0.25 21.88 -33.51
C LEU A 27 -0.91 20.59 -34.00
N SER A 28 -0.76 20.25 -35.29
CA SER A 28 -1.27 18.99 -35.82
C SER A 28 -0.63 17.78 -35.16
N ALA A 29 0.69 17.79 -34.91
CA ALA A 29 1.38 16.71 -34.20
C ALA A 29 0.87 16.56 -32.76
N LEU A 30 0.67 17.66 -32.03
CA LEU A 30 0.09 17.65 -30.68
C LEU A 30 -1.35 17.14 -30.69
N SER A 31 -2.17 17.53 -31.66
CA SER A 31 -3.54 17.03 -31.80
C SER A 31 -3.58 15.54 -32.11
N ILE A 32 -2.66 15.04 -32.96
CA ILE A 32 -2.53 13.60 -33.24
C ILE A 32 -2.11 12.85 -31.99
N LEU A 33 -1.12 13.35 -31.24
CA LEU A 33 -0.68 12.75 -29.98
C LEU A 33 -1.84 12.67 -28.98
N LEU A 34 -2.60 13.76 -28.81
CA LEU A 34 -3.77 13.80 -27.94
C LEU A 34 -4.84 12.79 -28.39
N LEU A 35 -5.09 12.69 -29.70
CA LEU A 35 -6.03 11.71 -30.24
C LEU A 35 -5.57 10.28 -29.95
N VAL A 36 -4.28 9.98 -30.14
CA VAL A 36 -3.71 8.65 -29.84
C VAL A 36 -3.83 8.34 -28.34
N MET A 37 -3.48 9.28 -27.46
CA MET A 37 -3.63 9.10 -26.01
C MET A 37 -5.10 8.93 -25.61
N THR A 38 -6.02 9.64 -26.26
CA THR A 38 -7.46 9.51 -26.01
C THR A 38 -7.97 8.14 -26.45
N ILE A 39 -7.62 7.69 -27.66
CA ILE A 39 -7.98 6.36 -28.16
C ILE A 39 -7.42 5.29 -27.24
N TYR A 40 -6.13 5.38 -26.89
CA TYR A 40 -5.48 4.48 -25.93
C TYR A 40 -6.25 4.42 -24.60
N GLN A 41 -6.52 5.57 -23.99
CA GLN A 41 -7.21 5.67 -22.70
C GLN A 41 -8.64 5.08 -22.78
N ILE A 42 -9.37 5.32 -23.88
CA ILE A 42 -10.69 4.72 -24.10
C ILE A 42 -10.56 3.20 -24.22
N THR A 43 -9.60 2.71 -25.00
CA THR A 43 -9.37 1.27 -25.19
C THR A 43 -9.06 0.59 -23.85
N VAL A 44 -8.07 1.04 -23.09
CA VAL A 44 -7.70 0.40 -21.82
C VAL A 44 -8.85 0.45 -20.81
N VAL A 45 -9.60 1.56 -20.72
CA VAL A 45 -10.74 1.67 -19.80
C VAL A 45 -11.84 0.68 -20.16
N LEU A 46 -12.12 0.46 -21.44
CA LEU A 46 -13.17 -0.45 -21.90
C LEU A 46 -12.78 -1.93 -21.77
N PHE A 47 -11.54 -2.28 -22.11
CA PHE A 47 -11.11 -3.68 -22.20
C PHE A 47 -10.53 -4.25 -20.90
N TYR A 48 -9.80 -3.45 -20.11
CA TYR A 48 -9.15 -3.93 -18.89
C TYR A 48 -10.06 -3.72 -17.68
N ARG A 49 -11.09 -4.56 -17.59
CA ARG A 49 -12.12 -4.46 -16.55
C ARG A 49 -12.32 -5.77 -15.84
N THR A 50 -12.79 -5.69 -14.60
CA THR A 50 -13.13 -6.82 -13.77
C THR A 50 -14.35 -6.50 -12.93
N ALA A 51 -15.22 -7.49 -12.75
CA ALA A 51 -16.43 -7.35 -11.95
C ALA A 51 -16.11 -6.93 -10.52
N LEU A 52 -16.98 -6.06 -9.97
CA LEU A 52 -16.91 -5.59 -8.60
C LEU A 52 -17.62 -6.56 -7.65
N LEU A 53 -17.41 -6.36 -6.35
CA LEU A 53 -18.21 -7.04 -5.33
C LEU A 53 -19.64 -6.49 -5.36
N GLU A 54 -20.62 -7.37 -5.52
CA GLU A 54 -22.04 -7.00 -5.56
C GLU A 54 -22.63 -6.82 -4.17
N THR A 55 -22.29 -7.72 -3.23
CA THR A 55 -22.74 -7.64 -1.84
C THR A 55 -21.65 -8.14 -0.90
N ASN A 56 -21.54 -7.48 0.24
CA ASN A 56 -20.67 -7.89 1.33
C ASN A 56 -21.58 -8.28 2.51
N ARG A 57 -21.48 -9.54 2.95
CA ARG A 57 -22.23 -10.07 4.09
C ARG A 57 -21.28 -10.19 5.28
N PRO A 58 -21.69 -9.75 6.50
CA PRO A 58 -20.87 -9.94 7.69
C PRO A 58 -20.38 -11.38 7.85
N PHE A 59 -19.23 -11.54 8.49
CA PHE A 59 -18.71 -12.86 8.84
C PHE A 59 -19.74 -13.68 9.61
N SER A 60 -19.82 -14.97 9.32
CA SER A 60 -20.82 -15.87 9.90
C SER A 60 -20.27 -17.28 10.01
N GLY A 61 -20.97 -18.14 10.75
CA GLY A 61 -20.57 -19.51 11.01
C GLY A 61 -20.26 -19.77 12.48
N ASN A 62 -19.97 -21.04 12.78
CA ASN A 62 -19.83 -21.53 14.16
C ASN A 62 -18.37 -21.77 14.54
N VAL A 63 -17.43 -21.46 13.65
CA VAL A 63 -15.99 -21.62 13.87
C VAL A 63 -15.33 -20.25 13.83
N TRP A 64 -14.42 -20.02 14.77
CA TRP A 64 -13.60 -18.82 14.80
C TRP A 64 -12.21 -19.11 14.23
N THR A 65 -11.74 -18.20 13.38
CA THR A 65 -10.36 -18.19 12.90
C THR A 65 -9.57 -17.16 13.70
N ASN A 66 -8.51 -17.61 14.37
CA ASN A 66 -7.54 -16.73 15.03
C ASN A 66 -6.22 -16.74 14.26
N PRO A 67 -5.87 -15.65 13.56
CA PRO A 67 -4.64 -15.60 12.77
C PRO A 67 -3.38 -15.73 13.63
N TYR A 68 -3.43 -15.43 14.94
CA TYR A 68 -2.27 -15.45 15.82
C TYR A 68 -1.93 -16.82 16.40
N GLU A 69 -2.80 -17.82 16.22
CA GLU A 69 -2.76 -19.10 16.95
C GLU A 69 -1.43 -19.88 16.84
N LYS A 70 -0.77 -19.81 15.68
CA LYS A 70 0.46 -20.56 15.41
C LYS A 70 1.74 -19.82 15.79
N GLY A 71 1.70 -18.49 15.92
CA GLY A 71 2.89 -17.66 16.13
C GLY A 71 3.38 -17.68 17.57
N ASP A 72 4.70 -17.62 17.76
CA ASP A 72 5.32 -17.27 19.04
C ASP A 72 5.42 -15.75 19.16
N TRP A 73 4.53 -15.19 19.99
CA TRP A 73 4.41 -13.76 20.26
C TRP A 73 4.88 -13.38 21.66
N ALA A 74 5.24 -14.36 22.49
CA ALA A 74 5.69 -14.12 23.86
C ALA A 74 7.16 -13.70 23.92
N ALA A 75 7.93 -14.00 22.87
CA ALA A 75 9.32 -13.61 22.69
C ALA A 75 9.46 -12.28 21.92
N HIS A 76 10.69 -11.96 21.51
CA HIS A 76 10.96 -10.87 20.57
C HIS A 76 10.22 -11.10 19.24
N SER A 77 9.67 -10.05 18.65
CA SER A 77 8.97 -10.11 17.36
C SER A 77 9.84 -9.59 16.23
N GLU A 78 9.52 -10.00 15.01
CA GLU A 78 10.31 -9.70 13.81
C GLU A 78 9.75 -8.47 13.10
N LYS A 79 10.55 -7.40 13.01
CA LYS A 79 10.17 -6.12 12.38
C LYS A 79 10.34 -6.17 10.87
N VAL A 80 9.26 -5.90 10.17
CA VAL A 80 9.20 -5.92 8.70
C VAL A 80 8.70 -4.58 8.18
N SER A 81 9.45 -3.98 7.26
CA SER A 81 9.01 -2.79 6.51
C SER A 81 8.68 -3.16 5.07
N LEU A 82 7.54 -2.71 4.57
CA LEU A 82 7.00 -3.16 3.27
C LEU A 82 6.65 -2.00 2.32
N HIS A 83 6.83 -0.76 2.75
CA HIS A 83 6.60 0.43 1.93
C HIS A 83 7.79 1.38 2.08
N ILE A 84 8.74 1.27 1.15
CA ILE A 84 9.98 2.06 1.13
C ILE A 84 10.35 2.40 -0.31
N HIS A 85 10.73 3.65 -0.53
CA HIS A 85 11.19 4.16 -1.82
C HIS A 85 12.68 4.48 -1.82
N SER A 86 13.36 4.05 -2.86
CA SER A 86 14.78 4.29 -3.13
C SER A 86 14.98 5.24 -4.33
N ASN A 87 16.23 5.53 -4.67
CA ASN A 87 16.60 6.30 -5.86
C ASN A 87 16.72 5.48 -7.15
N GLU A 88 16.32 4.20 -7.15
CA GLU A 88 16.39 3.34 -8.32
C GLU A 88 15.40 3.76 -9.44
N VAL A 89 14.43 4.60 -9.11
CA VAL A 89 13.50 5.20 -10.08
C VAL A 89 14.09 6.49 -10.64
N SER A 90 14.23 6.56 -11.97
CA SER A 90 15.01 7.60 -12.67
C SER A 90 14.50 9.04 -12.47
N TYR A 91 13.21 9.23 -12.17
CA TYR A 91 12.60 10.54 -11.95
C TYR A 91 12.50 10.94 -10.47
N THR A 92 13.08 10.15 -9.57
CA THR A 92 13.25 10.48 -8.14
C THR A 92 14.70 10.30 -7.68
N PRO A 93 15.69 10.90 -8.39
CA PRO A 93 17.11 10.68 -8.14
C PRO A 93 17.61 11.26 -6.80
N GLU A 94 16.83 12.12 -6.16
CA GLU A 94 17.12 12.74 -4.87
C GLU A 94 17.04 11.80 -3.67
N ARG A 95 16.35 10.66 -3.84
CA ARG A 95 16.04 9.70 -2.77
C ARG A 95 17.30 8.97 -2.28
N HIS A 96 17.13 8.17 -1.23
CA HIS A 96 18.23 7.38 -0.65
C HIS A 96 18.52 6.13 -1.47
N THR A 97 19.80 5.75 -1.49
CA THR A 97 20.25 4.49 -2.10
C THR A 97 19.72 3.29 -1.32
N VAL A 98 19.69 2.14 -1.98
CA VAL A 98 19.33 0.87 -1.34
C VAL A 98 20.21 0.59 -0.12
N GLU A 99 21.52 0.85 -0.21
CA GLU A 99 22.48 0.60 0.86
C GLU A 99 22.29 1.52 2.06
N GLU A 100 22.06 2.81 1.82
CA GLU A 100 21.79 3.79 2.89
C GLU A 100 20.54 3.38 3.68
N ILE A 101 19.48 3.01 2.97
CA ILE A 101 18.22 2.56 3.57
C ILE A 101 18.44 1.27 4.36
N GLU A 102 19.05 0.26 3.76
CA GLU A 102 19.31 -1.03 4.39
C GLU A 102 20.16 -0.89 5.65
N SER A 103 21.21 -0.07 5.60
CA SER A 103 22.06 0.20 6.75
C SER A 103 21.24 0.76 7.91
N VAL A 104 20.40 1.77 7.67
CA VAL A 104 19.58 2.38 8.72
C VAL A 104 18.55 1.39 9.28
N TYR A 105 17.82 0.66 8.43
CA TYR A 105 16.80 -0.29 8.89
C TYR A 105 17.43 -1.46 9.65
N ASN A 106 18.58 -1.96 9.19
CA ASN A 106 19.28 -3.06 9.85
C ASN A 106 19.81 -2.66 11.23
N MET A 107 20.37 -1.46 11.36
CA MET A 107 20.78 -0.90 12.67
C MET A 107 19.60 -0.73 13.64
N ASN A 108 18.38 -0.59 13.12
CA ASN A 108 17.16 -0.41 13.91
C ASN A 108 16.37 -1.73 14.11
N GLY A 109 17.01 -2.87 13.88
CA GLY A 109 16.47 -4.19 14.22
C GLY A 109 15.39 -4.69 13.26
N PHE A 110 15.27 -4.12 12.06
CA PHE A 110 14.43 -4.72 11.02
C PHE A 110 15.07 -6.00 10.51
N SER A 111 14.29 -7.07 10.45
CA SER A 111 14.75 -8.37 9.97
C SER A 111 14.40 -8.63 8.50
N LEU A 112 13.47 -7.86 7.95
CA LEU A 112 13.16 -7.86 6.52
C LEU A 112 12.70 -6.47 6.07
N ILE A 113 13.13 -6.06 4.88
CA ILE A 113 12.54 -4.93 4.16
C ILE A 113 12.13 -5.34 2.74
N SER A 114 11.05 -4.76 2.24
CA SER A 114 10.64 -4.82 0.84
C SER A 114 10.65 -3.40 0.28
N PHE A 115 11.49 -3.16 -0.72
CA PHE A 115 11.38 -1.95 -1.53
C PHE A 115 10.11 -2.02 -2.36
N SER A 116 9.41 -0.90 -2.45
CA SER A 116 8.15 -0.77 -3.18
C SER A 116 8.21 0.45 -4.08
N ASP A 117 9.31 0.58 -4.82
CA ASP A 117 9.53 1.67 -5.76
C ASP A 117 8.41 1.74 -6.81
N TYR A 118 8.13 2.96 -7.27
CA TYR A 118 7.13 3.20 -8.30
C TYR A 118 7.44 2.41 -9.55
N ASP A 119 6.53 1.51 -9.89
CA ASP A 119 6.58 0.74 -11.12
C ASP A 119 7.94 0.05 -11.35
N ARG A 120 8.59 -0.40 -10.28
CA ARG A 120 9.88 -1.09 -10.34
C ARG A 120 10.04 -2.05 -9.17
N ILE A 121 10.50 -3.26 -9.48
CA ILE A 121 10.95 -4.22 -8.46
C ILE A 121 12.43 -3.94 -8.17
N THR A 122 12.70 -3.39 -6.99
CA THR A 122 14.06 -3.09 -6.52
C THR A 122 14.57 -4.20 -5.61
N LYS A 123 15.78 -4.69 -5.88
CA LYS A 123 16.40 -5.77 -5.11
C LYS A 123 17.12 -5.22 -3.89
N SER A 124 16.83 -5.83 -2.74
CA SER A 124 17.66 -5.67 -1.55
C SER A 124 19.04 -6.30 -1.75
N LYS A 125 20.08 -5.70 -1.15
CA LYS A 125 21.46 -6.22 -1.13
C LYS A 125 21.80 -6.87 0.20
N LEU A 126 21.27 -6.36 1.31
CA LEU A 126 21.53 -6.87 2.67
C LEU A 126 20.50 -7.90 3.14
N TYR A 127 19.23 -7.77 2.75
CA TYR A 127 18.15 -8.63 3.22
C TYR A 127 17.85 -9.77 2.24
N SER A 128 17.19 -10.80 2.77
CA SER A 128 16.54 -11.79 1.91
C SER A 128 15.48 -11.10 1.05
N PHE A 129 15.45 -11.42 -0.24
CA PHE A 129 14.66 -10.65 -1.20
C PHE A 129 13.17 -11.01 -1.14
N LEU A 130 12.34 -10.07 -0.68
CA LEU A 130 10.89 -10.06 -0.87
C LEU A 130 10.57 -8.96 -1.91
N PRO A 131 10.16 -9.31 -3.14
CA PRO A 131 9.91 -8.30 -4.17
C PRO A 131 8.70 -7.43 -3.84
N GLY A 132 8.77 -6.14 -4.12
CA GLY A 132 7.65 -5.22 -4.00
C GLY A 132 7.72 -4.14 -5.05
N TYR A 133 6.58 -3.52 -5.34
CA TYR A 133 6.49 -2.28 -6.11
C TYR A 133 5.21 -1.53 -5.73
N GLU A 134 5.22 -0.21 -5.89
CA GLU A 134 4.04 0.64 -5.78
C GLU A 134 3.50 0.93 -7.19
N TRP A 135 2.20 0.75 -7.35
CA TRP A 135 1.47 0.99 -8.58
C TRP A 135 0.54 2.18 -8.41
N GLY A 136 0.35 2.96 -9.48
CA GLY A 136 -0.75 3.91 -9.59
C GLY A 136 -0.31 5.36 -9.66
N GLN A 137 0.41 5.74 -10.71
CA GLN A 137 0.93 7.10 -10.91
C GLN A 137 -0.10 8.07 -11.51
N ASN A 138 -1.37 7.65 -11.57
CA ASN A 138 -2.45 8.45 -12.11
C ASN A 138 -2.67 9.77 -11.36
N ILE A 139 -3.38 10.71 -11.99
CA ILE A 139 -3.65 12.06 -11.47
C ILE A 139 -4.34 12.04 -10.10
N LYS A 140 -5.13 11.00 -9.79
CA LYS A 140 -5.80 10.84 -8.48
C LYS A 140 -4.89 10.28 -7.39
N LYS A 141 -3.66 9.90 -7.71
CA LYS A 141 -2.69 9.26 -6.80
C LYS A 141 -3.27 8.07 -6.06
N ARG A 142 -3.99 7.22 -6.79
CA ARG A 142 -4.51 5.94 -6.28
C ARG A 142 -3.40 4.92 -6.27
N HIS A 143 -2.75 4.79 -5.13
CA HIS A 143 -1.61 3.90 -4.99
C HIS A 143 -1.99 2.54 -4.39
N ALA A 144 -1.30 1.50 -4.84
CA ALA A 144 -1.37 0.17 -4.26
C ALA A 144 -0.01 -0.51 -4.29
N LEU A 145 0.32 -1.24 -3.25
CA LEU A 145 1.52 -2.07 -3.17
C LEU A 145 1.20 -3.48 -3.64
N SER A 146 2.16 -4.10 -4.32
CA SER A 146 2.13 -5.52 -4.64
C SER A 146 3.35 -6.20 -4.05
N ILE A 147 3.17 -6.87 -2.91
CA ILE A 147 4.26 -7.45 -2.11
C ILE A 147 4.39 -8.95 -2.40
N GLY A 148 5.59 -9.44 -2.65
CA GLY A 148 5.88 -10.82 -3.03
C GLY A 148 5.49 -11.18 -4.48
N SER A 149 5.29 -10.19 -5.35
CA SER A 149 4.95 -10.41 -6.76
C SER A 149 6.18 -10.79 -7.59
N GLU A 150 6.02 -11.75 -8.50
CA GLU A 150 7.09 -12.23 -9.39
C GLU A 150 7.42 -11.22 -10.50
N THR A 151 6.42 -10.44 -10.92
CA THR A 151 6.53 -9.51 -12.03
C THR A 151 5.67 -8.28 -11.79
N GLN A 152 6.18 -7.12 -12.15
CA GLN A 152 5.43 -5.89 -12.07
C GLN A 152 4.27 -5.87 -13.10
N VAL A 153 3.08 -5.46 -12.63
CA VAL A 153 1.94 -5.11 -13.48
C VAL A 153 2.05 -3.62 -13.86
N PRO A 154 2.14 -3.27 -15.16
CA PRO A 154 2.21 -1.87 -15.59
C PRO A 154 0.97 -1.05 -15.24
N ASP A 155 1.14 0.25 -15.00
CA ASP A 155 0.01 1.19 -14.94
C ASP A 155 -0.49 1.56 -16.34
N TYR A 156 -1.52 0.86 -16.79
CA TYR A 156 -2.19 1.13 -18.07
C TYR A 156 -3.11 2.36 -18.02
N PHE A 157 -3.31 3.00 -16.86
CA PHE A 157 -4.33 4.03 -16.65
C PHE A 157 -3.73 5.39 -16.22
N PRO A 158 -2.86 6.00 -17.05
CA PRO A 158 -2.11 7.20 -16.65
C PRO A 158 -3.00 8.42 -16.36
N VAL A 159 -4.20 8.48 -16.93
CA VAL A 159 -5.14 9.60 -16.72
C VAL A 159 -6.26 9.23 -15.77
N TYR A 160 -6.96 8.13 -16.02
CA TYR A 160 -8.14 7.73 -15.26
C TYR A 160 -8.30 6.20 -15.20
N ALA A 161 -8.67 5.71 -14.02
CA ALA A 161 -9.10 4.32 -13.80
C ALA A 161 -10.47 4.30 -13.11
N SER A 162 -11.42 3.56 -13.68
CA SER A 162 -12.66 3.17 -13.00
C SER A 162 -12.39 2.12 -11.91
N ARG A 163 -13.39 1.79 -11.09
CA ARG A 163 -13.29 0.73 -10.07
C ARG A 163 -12.99 -0.62 -10.70
N GLU A 164 -13.62 -0.91 -11.83
CA GLU A 164 -13.44 -2.16 -12.58
C GLU A 164 -12.05 -2.26 -13.19
N ASN A 165 -11.45 -1.12 -13.57
CA ASN A 165 -10.06 -1.06 -14.02
C ASN A 165 -9.10 -1.35 -12.87
N ILE A 166 -9.30 -0.73 -11.71
CA ILE A 166 -8.47 -0.99 -10.52
C ILE A 166 -8.63 -2.44 -10.06
N ALA A 167 -9.86 -2.96 -10.05
CA ALA A 167 -10.13 -4.36 -9.75
C ALA A 167 -9.41 -5.32 -10.70
N TRP A 168 -9.33 -4.95 -11.99
CA TRP A 168 -8.56 -5.72 -12.98
C TRP A 168 -7.07 -5.69 -12.64
N THR A 169 -6.50 -4.51 -12.36
CA THR A 169 -5.10 -4.38 -11.94
C THR A 169 -4.81 -5.24 -10.70
N PHE A 170 -5.64 -5.15 -9.66
CA PHE A 170 -5.44 -5.91 -8.42
C PHE A 170 -5.55 -7.41 -8.66
N ARG A 171 -6.41 -7.85 -9.58
CA ARG A 171 -6.42 -9.26 -10.01
C ARG A 171 -5.09 -9.66 -10.65
N GLN A 172 -4.54 -8.86 -11.57
CA GLN A 172 -3.24 -9.16 -12.19
C GLN A 172 -2.09 -9.18 -11.17
N MET A 173 -2.12 -8.28 -10.19
CA MET A 173 -1.17 -8.30 -9.07
C MET A 173 -1.28 -9.58 -8.25
N ARG A 174 -2.50 -10.08 -8.01
CA ARG A 174 -2.73 -11.35 -7.31
C ARG A 174 -2.25 -12.55 -8.12
N GLU A 175 -2.54 -12.56 -9.41
CA GLU A 175 -2.16 -13.63 -10.34
C GLU A 175 -0.63 -13.72 -10.51
N SER A 176 0.08 -12.59 -10.41
CA SER A 176 1.56 -12.55 -10.32
C SER A 176 2.10 -12.89 -8.92
N GLY A 177 1.26 -13.38 -8.01
CA GLY A 177 1.66 -13.83 -6.68
C GLY A 177 1.75 -12.74 -5.61
N GLY A 178 1.34 -11.51 -5.93
CA GLY A 178 1.38 -10.34 -5.06
C GLY A 178 0.33 -10.37 -3.94
N TYR A 179 0.74 -9.90 -2.76
CA TYR A 179 -0.11 -9.48 -1.67
C TYR A 179 -0.41 -8.00 -1.85
N VAL A 180 -1.66 -7.70 -2.20
CA VAL A 180 -2.09 -6.39 -2.67
C VAL A 180 -2.57 -5.55 -1.49
N VAL A 181 -1.96 -4.37 -1.33
CA VAL A 181 -2.23 -3.44 -0.26
C VAL A 181 -2.69 -2.12 -0.84
N ILE A 182 -3.80 -1.56 -0.37
CA ILE A 182 -4.16 -0.17 -0.69
C ILE A 182 -3.29 0.75 0.16
N ALA A 183 -2.45 1.55 -0.50
CA ALA A 183 -1.54 2.49 0.15
C ALA A 183 -2.25 3.79 0.50
N HIS A 184 -1.95 4.33 1.69
CA HIS A 184 -2.36 5.62 2.24
C HIS A 184 -3.68 6.19 1.64
N PRO A 185 -4.84 5.55 1.88
CA PRO A 185 -6.09 5.83 1.17
C PRO A 185 -6.63 7.27 1.40
N LYS A 186 -6.18 7.92 2.47
CA LYS A 186 -6.52 9.32 2.79
C LYS A 186 -5.74 10.34 1.95
N LEU A 187 -4.60 9.98 1.39
CA LEU A 187 -3.80 10.87 0.56
C LEU A 187 -4.66 11.33 -0.63
N HIS A 188 -4.95 12.63 -0.69
CA HIS A 188 -5.84 13.24 -1.69
C HIS A 188 -7.23 12.59 -1.82
N SER A 189 -7.71 11.89 -0.79
CA SER A 189 -8.94 11.07 -0.86
C SER A 189 -8.92 10.11 -2.06
N SER A 190 -7.77 9.49 -2.32
CA SER A 190 -7.52 8.67 -3.51
C SER A 190 -8.51 7.50 -3.63
N PHE A 191 -8.88 6.88 -2.50
CA PHE A 191 -9.92 5.86 -2.43
C PHE A 191 -11.11 6.33 -1.59
N SER A 192 -12.29 6.39 -2.22
CA SER A 192 -13.55 6.62 -1.52
C SER A 192 -13.98 5.39 -0.73
N LYS A 193 -14.85 5.59 0.28
CA LYS A 193 -15.46 4.49 1.03
C LYS A 193 -16.15 3.45 0.12
N GLU A 194 -16.82 3.91 -0.92
CA GLU A 194 -17.45 3.03 -1.91
C GLU A 194 -16.42 2.26 -2.75
N ASP A 195 -15.28 2.88 -3.12
CA ASP A 195 -14.17 2.18 -3.77
C ASP A 195 -13.70 1.00 -2.91
N LEU A 196 -13.45 1.28 -1.62
CA LEU A 196 -13.01 0.27 -0.66
C LEU A 196 -14.07 -0.80 -0.39
N GLU A 197 -15.36 -0.52 -0.53
CA GLU A 197 -16.37 -1.56 -0.39
C GLU A 197 -16.46 -2.48 -1.62
N LYS A 198 -16.33 -1.90 -2.82
CA LYS A 198 -16.66 -2.58 -4.08
C LYS A 198 -15.46 -3.20 -4.79
N ILE A 199 -14.25 -2.67 -4.63
CA ILE A 199 -13.07 -3.17 -5.34
C ILE A 199 -12.59 -4.48 -4.69
N PRO A 200 -12.58 -5.61 -5.43
CA PRO A 200 -12.05 -6.89 -4.94
C PRO A 200 -10.51 -6.96 -5.01
N PHE A 201 -9.96 -8.10 -4.62
CA PHE A 201 -8.55 -8.52 -4.85
C PHE A 201 -7.45 -7.76 -4.10
N TYR A 202 -7.75 -6.77 -3.25
CA TYR A 202 -6.81 -6.30 -2.23
C TYR A 202 -6.98 -7.07 -0.91
N GLN A 203 -5.90 -7.25 -0.16
CA GLN A 203 -5.86 -8.01 1.09
C GLN A 203 -5.61 -7.13 2.31
N ALA A 204 -4.95 -5.99 2.14
CA ALA A 204 -4.70 -5.08 3.23
C ALA A 204 -4.92 -3.63 2.83
N ILE A 205 -4.99 -2.78 3.84
CA ILE A 205 -5.07 -1.34 3.69
C ILE A 205 -4.17 -0.67 4.71
N GLU A 206 -3.41 0.33 4.27
CA GLU A 206 -2.61 1.11 5.20
C GLU A 206 -3.50 1.96 6.10
N VAL A 207 -3.48 1.63 7.38
CA VAL A 207 -4.25 2.31 8.44
C VAL A 207 -3.37 3.15 9.34
N LEU A 208 -2.06 2.89 9.37
CA LEU A 208 -1.06 3.74 10.02
C LEU A 208 -0.11 4.20 8.92
N THR A 209 -0.17 5.50 8.59
CA THR A 209 0.58 6.10 7.47
C THR A 209 1.21 7.43 7.90
N PRO A 210 2.19 7.96 7.15
CA PRO A 210 2.65 9.35 7.32
C PRO A 210 1.52 10.39 7.16
N TYR A 211 0.52 10.09 6.33
CA TYR A 211 -0.58 11.01 5.99
C TYR A 211 -1.80 10.91 6.93
N GLY A 212 -1.67 10.17 8.02
CA GLY A 212 -2.66 10.06 9.07
C GLY A 212 -3.11 8.63 9.34
N ASP A 213 -3.54 8.40 10.59
CA ASP A 213 -4.03 7.10 11.03
C ASP A 213 -5.55 6.98 10.81
N ASP A 214 -6.02 5.80 10.43
CA ASP A 214 -7.44 5.47 10.33
C ASP A 214 -7.74 3.98 10.53
N SER A 215 -7.70 3.50 11.77
CA SER A 215 -8.12 2.13 12.07
C SER A 215 -9.61 1.88 11.81
N LYS A 216 -10.45 2.92 11.74
CA LYS A 216 -11.91 2.78 11.53
C LYS A 216 -12.27 2.31 10.13
N ILE A 217 -11.39 2.55 9.15
CA ILE A 217 -11.56 2.04 7.79
C ILE A 217 -11.55 0.51 7.78
N LEU A 218 -10.70 -0.09 8.62
CA LEU A 218 -10.60 -1.53 8.78
C LEU A 218 -11.87 -2.09 9.41
N ASP A 219 -12.36 -1.46 10.48
CA ASP A 219 -13.61 -1.85 11.15
C ASP A 219 -14.81 -1.85 10.19
N HIS A 220 -14.89 -0.81 9.37
CA HIS A 220 -15.95 -0.68 8.38
C HIS A 220 -15.93 -1.85 7.38
N LEU A 221 -14.75 -2.22 6.87
CA LEU A 221 -14.58 -3.33 5.92
C LEU A 221 -14.86 -4.69 6.59
N LEU A 222 -14.32 -4.92 7.78
CA LEU A 222 -14.54 -6.15 8.56
C LEU A 222 -16.02 -6.35 8.90
N SER A 223 -16.74 -5.28 9.22
CA SER A 223 -18.18 -5.33 9.52
C SER A 223 -19.03 -5.74 8.32
N ARG A 224 -18.49 -5.59 7.11
CA ARG A 224 -19.09 -6.05 5.87
C ARG A 224 -18.68 -7.48 5.52
N GLY A 225 -17.86 -8.14 6.35
CA GLY A 225 -17.33 -9.48 6.11
C GLY A 225 -16.18 -9.52 5.10
N ARG A 226 -15.52 -8.38 4.87
CA ARG A 226 -14.29 -8.35 4.09
C ARG A 226 -13.12 -8.71 5.00
N ASN A 227 -12.49 -9.87 4.76
CA ASN A 227 -11.22 -10.21 5.42
C ASN A 227 -10.08 -9.38 4.82
N VAL A 228 -9.95 -8.15 5.31
CA VAL A 228 -8.89 -7.22 4.98
C VAL A 228 -8.04 -7.04 6.23
N HIS A 229 -6.73 -7.02 6.05
CA HIS A 229 -5.75 -6.85 7.11
C HIS A 229 -5.35 -5.38 7.26
N CYS A 230 -4.90 -5.00 8.45
CA CYS A 230 -4.22 -3.74 8.65
C CYS A 230 -2.89 -3.74 7.88
N MET A 231 -2.38 -2.55 7.57
CA MET A 231 -1.00 -2.35 7.17
C MET A 231 -0.46 -1.10 7.87
N ALA A 232 0.80 -1.17 8.29
CA ALA A 232 1.58 -0.05 8.80
C ALA A 232 2.94 -0.06 8.13
N SER A 233 3.30 1.05 7.51
CA SER A 233 4.63 1.24 6.93
C SER A 233 4.97 2.72 6.88
N ASP A 234 6.27 2.98 6.76
CA ASP A 234 6.81 4.34 6.80
C ASP A 234 6.53 5.13 5.52
N ASP A 235 6.29 4.46 4.38
CA ASP A 235 6.25 5.09 3.05
C ASP A 235 7.46 6.03 2.86
N LEU A 236 8.64 5.47 3.15
CA LEU A 236 9.85 6.24 3.28
C LEU A 236 10.23 6.88 1.95
N HIS A 237 10.26 8.21 1.92
CA HIS A 237 10.85 8.98 0.84
C HIS A 237 12.18 9.64 1.23
N TYR A 238 12.31 10.01 2.51
CA TYR A 238 13.51 10.65 3.07
C TYR A 238 13.66 10.38 4.57
N PHE A 239 14.90 10.19 4.98
CA PHE A 239 15.30 10.18 6.38
C PHE A 239 15.26 11.58 7.02
N PRO A 240 15.23 11.68 8.36
CA PRO A 240 15.42 12.95 9.05
C PRO A 240 16.83 13.52 8.79
N GLU A 241 16.98 14.83 8.94
CA GLU A 241 18.22 15.57 8.65
C GLU A 241 19.47 14.95 9.30
N GLU A 242 19.38 14.57 10.57
CA GLU A 242 20.50 13.99 11.34
C GLU A 242 21.02 12.71 10.69
N THR A 243 20.12 11.87 10.18
CA THR A 243 20.47 10.64 9.47
C THR A 243 21.06 10.95 8.10
N ILE A 244 20.49 11.90 7.34
CA ILE A 244 21.03 12.25 6.02
C ILE A 244 22.46 12.81 6.14
N GLN A 245 22.76 13.58 7.19
CA GLN A 245 24.11 14.10 7.44
C GLN A 245 25.15 13.01 7.73
N SER A 246 24.72 11.80 8.12
CA SER A 246 25.62 10.66 8.29
C SER A 246 26.07 10.03 6.97
N PHE A 247 25.39 10.34 5.87
CA PHE A 247 25.70 9.78 4.55
C PHE A 247 26.75 10.60 3.81
N SER A 248 27.60 9.92 3.04
CA SER A 248 28.57 10.55 2.15
C SER A 248 27.93 10.83 0.78
N GLU A 249 26.99 11.78 0.73
CA GLU A 249 26.27 12.11 -0.51
C GLU A 249 27.07 13.02 -1.46
N PRO A 250 26.92 12.86 -2.78
CA PRO A 250 27.46 13.81 -3.76
C PRO A 250 26.84 15.21 -3.59
N LEU A 251 27.64 16.25 -3.85
CA LEU A 251 27.20 17.65 -3.73
C LEU A 251 25.93 17.98 -4.55
N TRP A 252 25.80 17.41 -5.75
CA TRP A 252 24.62 17.65 -6.59
C TRP A 252 23.32 17.14 -5.95
N LYS A 253 23.40 16.03 -5.20
CA LYS A 253 22.27 15.40 -4.52
C LYS A 253 21.83 16.26 -3.33
N ASP A 254 22.79 16.71 -2.53
CA ASP A 254 22.54 17.65 -1.42
C ASP A 254 21.89 18.95 -1.90
N ILE A 255 22.40 19.55 -2.99
CA ILE A 255 21.79 20.75 -3.59
C ILE A 255 20.34 20.47 -4.02
N LEU A 256 20.10 19.35 -4.70
CA LEU A 256 18.77 18.99 -5.16
C LEU A 256 17.79 18.77 -3.98
N GLN A 257 18.22 18.05 -2.94
CA GLN A 257 17.42 17.82 -1.74
C GLN A 257 17.09 19.13 -1.01
N LYS A 258 18.02 20.09 -0.96
CA LYS A 258 17.78 21.44 -0.40
C LYS A 258 16.76 22.22 -1.24
N MET A 259 16.91 22.21 -2.56
CA MET A 259 15.98 22.89 -3.48
C MET A 259 14.56 22.31 -3.42
N MET A 260 14.44 21.00 -3.18
CA MET A 260 13.15 20.32 -3.05
C MET A 260 12.64 20.28 -1.61
N PHE A 261 13.26 21.02 -0.69
CA PHE A 261 12.87 21.11 0.72
C PHE A 261 12.77 19.73 1.42
N VAL A 262 13.57 18.76 0.98
CA VAL A 262 13.68 17.43 1.61
C VAL A 262 14.47 17.55 2.91
N ARG A 263 15.54 18.36 2.91
CA ARG A 263 16.35 18.68 4.09
C ARG A 263 15.53 19.43 5.15
N GLY A 264 15.80 19.14 6.42
CA GLY A 264 15.13 19.77 7.57
C GLY A 264 13.72 19.27 7.89
N LYS A 265 13.22 18.23 7.20
CA LYS A 265 11.97 17.57 7.57
C LYS A 265 12.18 16.57 8.71
N GLU A 266 11.13 16.33 9.51
CA GLU A 266 11.16 15.40 10.66
C GLU A 266 11.38 13.93 10.28
N GLY A 267 11.37 13.59 8.98
CA GLY A 267 11.60 12.24 8.46
C GLY A 267 10.40 11.30 8.63
N GLU A 268 10.20 10.42 7.65
CA GLU A 268 9.04 9.51 7.61
C GLU A 268 9.36 8.10 8.13
N SER A 269 10.65 7.82 8.39
CA SER A 269 11.21 6.50 8.69
C SER A 269 11.04 6.04 10.15
N LEU A 270 11.14 4.72 10.35
CA LEU A 270 11.34 4.04 11.65
C LEU A 270 10.21 4.24 12.66
N LEU A 271 9.02 4.61 12.21
CA LEU A 271 7.86 4.81 13.06
C LEU A 271 6.84 3.69 12.91
N ARG A 272 6.71 3.12 11.71
CA ARG A 272 5.59 2.24 11.34
C ARG A 272 6.12 0.98 10.68
N TYR A 273 5.63 -0.15 11.12
CA TYR A 273 6.06 -1.43 10.59
C TYR A 273 5.01 -2.50 10.82
N VAL A 274 5.13 -3.59 10.06
CA VAL A 274 4.46 -4.85 10.35
C VAL A 274 5.37 -5.67 11.25
N SER A 275 4.80 -6.30 12.26
CA SER A 275 5.53 -7.24 13.11
C SER A 275 4.99 -8.65 12.96
N THR A 276 5.89 -9.57 12.65
CA THR A 276 5.62 -11.01 12.49
C THR A 276 6.10 -11.78 13.71
N ALA A 277 5.65 -13.04 13.84
CA ALA A 277 6.00 -13.87 14.98
C ALA A 277 7.51 -14.11 15.05
N ASN A 278 8.01 -14.39 16.25
CA ASN A 278 9.43 -14.67 16.47
C ASN A 278 9.95 -15.74 15.48
N GLY A 279 11.07 -15.45 14.81
CA GLY A 279 11.67 -16.35 13.83
C GLY A 279 11.07 -16.32 12.41
N ASN A 280 9.91 -15.67 12.20
CA ASN A 280 9.28 -15.55 10.88
C ASN A 280 9.88 -14.41 10.03
N ARG A 281 11.19 -14.45 9.82
CA ARG A 281 11.95 -13.38 9.12
C ARG A 281 12.28 -13.67 7.65
N SER A 282 11.95 -14.84 7.13
CA SER A 282 12.23 -15.17 5.72
C SER A 282 11.16 -14.59 4.79
N PRO A 283 11.48 -14.31 3.51
CA PRO A 283 10.47 -13.82 2.57
C PRO A 283 9.25 -14.74 2.46
N ASP A 284 9.46 -16.05 2.50
CA ASP A 284 8.38 -17.03 2.41
C ASP A 284 7.52 -17.06 3.69
N SER A 285 8.15 -16.99 4.88
CA SER A 285 7.39 -16.94 6.14
C SER A 285 6.61 -15.64 6.25
N VAL A 286 7.22 -14.50 5.91
CA VAL A 286 6.53 -13.20 5.92
C VAL A 286 5.39 -13.20 4.90
N LYS A 287 5.59 -13.72 3.69
CA LYS A 287 4.53 -13.83 2.67
C LYS A 287 3.38 -14.73 3.14
N ALA A 288 3.67 -15.80 3.88
CA ALA A 288 2.65 -16.65 4.50
C ALA A 288 1.88 -15.89 5.59
N ASP A 289 2.57 -15.20 6.50
CA ASP A 289 1.96 -14.41 7.57
C ASP A 289 1.07 -13.29 7.02
N LEU A 290 1.52 -12.60 5.96
CA LEU A 290 0.72 -11.59 5.27
C LEU A 290 -0.60 -12.18 4.73
N LYS A 291 -0.53 -13.36 4.08
CA LYS A 291 -1.72 -14.05 3.54
C LYS A 291 -2.66 -14.54 4.63
N GLU A 292 -2.14 -15.06 5.74
CA GLU A 292 -2.92 -15.56 6.87
C GLU A 292 -3.44 -14.43 7.78
N GLY A 293 -2.86 -13.23 7.70
CA GLY A 293 -3.13 -12.13 8.61
C GLY A 293 -2.44 -12.29 9.97
N SER A 294 -1.41 -13.15 10.06
CA SER A 294 -0.69 -13.48 11.29
C SER A 294 0.41 -12.45 11.59
N PHE A 295 0.00 -11.19 11.77
CA PHE A 295 0.92 -10.09 12.03
C PHE A 295 0.20 -8.94 12.73
N PHE A 296 0.99 -8.06 13.36
CA PHE A 296 0.50 -6.83 13.96
C PHE A 296 0.97 -5.62 13.17
N CYS A 297 0.14 -4.57 13.15
CA CYS A 297 0.55 -3.27 12.66
C CYS A 297 0.97 -2.41 13.84
N VAL A 298 2.20 -1.91 13.80
CA VAL A 298 2.79 -1.16 14.91
C VAL A 298 3.12 0.25 14.46
N LYS A 299 2.84 1.22 15.32
CA LYS A 299 3.30 2.60 15.18
C LYS A 299 3.90 3.09 16.50
N LYS A 300 5.16 3.50 16.46
CA LYS A 300 5.85 4.18 17.56
C LYS A 300 5.35 5.62 17.67
N PHE A 301 5.35 6.19 18.87
CA PHE A 301 4.98 7.59 19.06
C PHE A 301 6.07 8.56 18.59
N PHE A 302 7.33 8.13 18.61
CA PHE A 302 8.47 8.88 18.08
C PHE A 302 9.59 7.92 17.67
N GLN A 303 10.48 8.36 16.78
CA GLN A 303 11.48 7.49 16.13
C GLN A 303 12.42 6.80 17.15
N GLY A 304 12.83 7.54 18.19
CA GLY A 304 13.70 7.02 19.26
C GLY A 304 13.00 6.20 20.35
N ALA A 305 11.69 5.97 20.27
CA ALA A 305 11.00 5.15 21.26
C ALA A 305 11.48 3.69 21.19
N ALA A 306 11.40 2.95 22.30
CA ALA A 306 11.56 1.49 22.21
C ALA A 306 10.38 0.88 21.45
N ASP A 307 10.61 -0.26 20.79
CA ASP A 307 9.52 -1.00 20.15
C ASP A 307 8.58 -1.57 21.24
N PRO A 308 7.25 -1.42 21.10
CA PRO A 308 6.32 -1.94 22.10
C PRO A 308 6.30 -3.48 22.07
N ASN A 309 6.20 -4.12 23.24
CA ASN A 309 6.04 -5.56 23.29
C ASN A 309 4.69 -5.95 22.71
N LEU A 310 4.65 -7.03 21.93
CA LEU A 310 3.42 -7.50 21.31
C LEU A 310 2.64 -8.42 22.26
N PRO A 311 1.31 -8.43 22.15
CA PRO A 311 0.49 -9.35 22.93
C PRO A 311 0.55 -10.76 22.33
N ASN A 312 0.51 -11.76 23.21
CA ASN A 312 0.15 -13.11 22.83
C ASN A 312 -1.38 -13.27 22.91
N ILE A 313 -2.00 -13.54 21.76
CA ILE A 313 -3.46 -13.71 21.63
C ILE A 313 -3.79 -15.19 21.39
N ARG A 314 -4.55 -15.78 22.32
CA ARG A 314 -4.92 -17.20 22.31
C ARG A 314 -6.38 -17.40 22.69
N PHE A 315 -6.99 -18.49 22.22
CA PHE A 315 -8.24 -18.97 22.78
C PHE A 315 -8.00 -19.59 24.16
N SER A 316 -8.83 -19.22 25.14
CA SER A 316 -8.87 -19.79 26.48
C SER A 316 -10.19 -20.52 26.67
N GLY A 317 -10.35 -21.66 25.99
CA GLY A 317 -11.62 -22.40 25.88
C GLY A 317 -12.28 -22.21 24.51
N LYS A 318 -13.57 -22.51 24.39
CA LYS A 318 -14.30 -22.46 23.09
C LYS A 318 -14.69 -21.05 22.68
N ASP A 319 -15.12 -20.23 23.64
CA ASP A 319 -15.78 -18.94 23.37
C ASP A 319 -15.09 -17.77 24.09
N LYS A 320 -13.80 -17.90 24.40
CA LYS A 320 -13.06 -16.85 25.11
C LYS A 320 -11.71 -16.60 24.47
N ILE A 321 -11.41 -15.34 24.20
CA ILE A 321 -10.10 -14.88 23.73
C ILE A 321 -9.36 -14.29 24.93
N SER A 322 -8.09 -14.66 25.06
CA SER A 322 -7.16 -14.15 26.05
C SER A 322 -6.01 -13.44 25.37
N LEU A 323 -5.63 -12.31 25.95
CA LEU A 323 -4.44 -11.53 25.65
C LEU A 323 -3.54 -11.54 26.89
N THR A 324 -2.26 -11.77 26.68
CA THR A 324 -1.20 -11.64 27.69
C THR A 324 -0.01 -10.91 27.09
N SER A 325 0.74 -10.17 27.90
CA SER A 325 1.94 -9.47 27.47
C SER A 325 3.01 -9.48 28.56
N GLY A 326 4.28 -9.33 28.14
CA GLY A 326 5.39 -9.06 29.03
C GLY A 326 5.48 -7.59 29.48
N GLU A 327 4.66 -6.70 28.94
CA GLU A 327 4.54 -5.31 29.39
C GLU A 327 3.09 -4.94 29.77
N ARG A 328 2.95 -3.94 30.64
CA ARG A 328 1.65 -3.33 30.93
C ARG A 328 1.30 -2.33 29.84
N TYR A 329 0.13 -2.52 29.22
CA TYR A 329 -0.43 -1.57 28.28
C TYR A 329 -1.22 -0.50 29.00
N MET A 330 -1.15 0.74 28.49
CA MET A 330 -1.98 1.83 29.00
C MET A 330 -3.46 1.55 28.78
N GLU A 331 -3.79 0.93 27.65
CA GLU A 331 -5.17 0.61 27.29
C GLU A 331 -5.23 -0.54 26.28
N VAL A 332 -6.11 -1.51 26.53
CA VAL A 332 -6.50 -2.56 25.58
C VAL A 332 -7.96 -2.37 25.21
N ARG A 333 -8.26 -2.15 23.93
CA ARG A 333 -9.63 -2.04 23.41
C ARG A 333 -10.00 -3.26 22.57
N TRP A 334 -11.08 -3.92 22.94
CA TRP A 334 -11.71 -4.97 22.15
C TRP A 334 -12.76 -4.35 21.24
N ILE A 335 -12.62 -4.52 19.94
CA ILE A 335 -13.44 -3.87 18.92
C ILE A 335 -14.14 -4.95 18.09
N GLY A 336 -15.46 -4.84 17.94
CA GLY A 336 -16.27 -5.76 17.14
C GLY A 336 -17.14 -5.04 16.12
N ASN A 337 -18.24 -5.69 15.74
CA ASN A 337 -19.15 -5.27 14.66
C ASN A 337 -19.41 -3.75 14.65
N GLY A 338 -19.30 -3.13 13.48
CA GLY A 338 -19.48 -1.69 13.28
C GLY A 338 -18.36 -0.81 13.85
N GLY A 339 -17.23 -1.40 14.29
CA GLY A 339 -16.20 -0.67 15.03
C GLY A 339 -16.63 -0.33 16.46
N THR A 340 -17.60 -1.07 17.00
CA THR A 340 -18.08 -0.84 18.37
C THR A 340 -17.06 -1.35 19.37
N ILE A 341 -16.73 -0.53 20.36
CA ILE A 341 -15.89 -0.95 21.48
C ILE A 341 -16.72 -1.87 22.37
N LYS A 342 -16.30 -3.12 22.47
CA LYS A 342 -16.95 -4.16 23.29
C LYS A 342 -16.47 -4.14 24.73
N LYS A 343 -15.20 -3.81 24.93
CA LYS A 343 -14.54 -3.74 26.24
C LYS A 343 -13.31 -2.86 26.17
N ILE A 344 -13.03 -2.14 27.26
CA ILE A 344 -11.79 -1.40 27.47
C ILE A 344 -11.20 -1.87 28.80
N ASP A 345 -9.93 -2.26 28.77
CA ASP A 345 -9.16 -2.59 29.97
C ASP A 345 -7.97 -1.63 30.06
N PRO A 346 -7.99 -0.66 30.99
CA PRO A 346 -6.87 0.25 31.20
C PRO A 346 -5.78 -0.40 32.08
N ASP A 347 -4.53 0.05 31.91
CA ASP A 347 -3.37 -0.32 32.73
C ASP A 347 -3.32 -1.84 33.05
N THR A 348 -3.07 -2.65 32.02
CA THR A 348 -3.06 -4.11 32.17
C THR A 348 -2.06 -4.79 31.25
N ASP A 349 -1.49 -5.90 31.71
CA ASP A 349 -0.68 -6.85 30.94
C ASP A 349 -1.49 -8.09 30.51
N ARG A 350 -2.73 -8.23 30.99
CA ARG A 350 -3.64 -9.33 30.65
C ARG A 350 -5.06 -8.83 30.41
N SER A 351 -5.72 -9.39 29.41
CA SER A 351 -7.13 -9.14 29.17
C SER A 351 -7.83 -10.36 28.61
N GLU A 352 -9.11 -10.50 28.91
CA GLU A 352 -9.97 -11.54 28.34
C GLU A 352 -11.26 -10.93 27.79
N TYR A 353 -11.77 -11.55 26.74
CA TYR A 353 -13.06 -11.23 26.14
C TYR A 353 -13.84 -12.52 25.85
N GLU A 354 -15.09 -12.55 26.29
CA GLU A 354 -16.02 -13.65 26.02
C GLU A 354 -16.82 -13.33 24.76
N LEU A 355 -16.76 -14.24 23.79
CA LEU A 355 -17.37 -14.08 22.49
C LEU A 355 -18.88 -14.23 22.58
N SER A 356 -19.62 -13.27 22.01
CA SER A 356 -21.07 -13.36 21.91
C SER A 356 -21.51 -13.99 20.58
N PRO A 357 -22.73 -14.58 20.51
CA PRO A 357 -23.33 -15.04 19.25
C PRO A 357 -23.42 -13.97 18.16
N GLU A 358 -23.54 -12.70 18.53
CA GLU A 358 -23.71 -11.52 17.67
C GLU A 358 -22.39 -10.98 17.14
N ASP A 359 -21.27 -11.35 17.78
CA ASP A 359 -19.93 -10.97 17.33
C ASP A 359 -19.61 -11.70 16.01
N THR A 360 -19.33 -10.92 14.97
CA THR A 360 -18.93 -11.45 13.65
C THR A 360 -17.41 -11.43 13.50
N TYR A 361 -16.76 -10.45 14.12
CA TYR A 361 -15.33 -10.37 14.30
C TYR A 361 -14.99 -9.66 15.61
N ILE A 362 -13.78 -9.89 16.10
CA ILE A 362 -13.14 -9.16 17.20
C ILE A 362 -11.72 -8.82 16.78
N ARG A 363 -11.28 -7.59 16.99
CA ARG A 363 -9.88 -7.18 16.88
C ARG A 363 -9.49 -6.33 18.07
N LEU A 364 -8.20 -6.07 18.21
CA LEU A 364 -7.66 -5.26 19.28
C LEU A 364 -7.02 -3.98 18.73
N GLU A 365 -7.19 -2.91 19.50
CA GLU A 365 -6.36 -1.71 19.43
C GLU A 365 -5.75 -1.50 20.81
N ILE A 366 -4.43 -1.47 20.85
CA ILE A 366 -3.65 -1.43 22.09
C ILE A 366 -2.78 -0.19 22.08
N THR A 367 -2.79 0.52 23.19
CA THR A 367 -1.93 1.68 23.44
C THR A 367 -0.92 1.28 24.51
N SER A 368 0.37 1.25 24.15
CA SER A 368 1.48 1.10 25.09
C SER A 368 2.07 2.48 25.43
N LEU A 369 3.11 2.50 26.26
CA LEU A 369 3.86 3.72 26.56
C LEU A 369 4.63 4.28 25.35
N THR A 370 5.06 3.40 24.44
CA THR A 370 5.96 3.74 23.34
C THR A 370 5.28 3.77 21.97
N GLY A 371 4.06 3.24 21.86
CA GLY A 371 3.34 3.20 20.60
C GLY A 371 1.93 2.63 20.65
N LYS A 372 1.42 2.39 19.46
CA LYS A 372 0.12 1.78 19.18
C LYS A 372 0.31 0.48 18.42
N ILE A 373 -0.46 -0.53 18.81
CA ILE A 373 -0.51 -1.84 18.17
C ILE A 373 -1.94 -2.09 17.69
N LEU A 374 -2.09 -2.50 16.43
CA LEU A 374 -3.36 -2.97 15.86
C LEU A 374 -3.24 -4.43 15.50
N SER A 375 -4.26 -5.20 15.88
CA SER A 375 -4.42 -6.58 15.43
C SER A 375 -5.30 -6.63 14.17
N ASN A 376 -4.97 -7.52 13.24
CA ASN A 376 -5.95 -8.15 12.35
C ASN A 376 -7.04 -8.87 13.13
N ALA A 377 -8.17 -9.11 12.46
CA ALA A 377 -9.37 -9.64 13.08
C ALA A 377 -9.29 -11.14 13.37
N ILE A 378 -9.88 -11.54 14.50
CA ILE A 378 -10.37 -12.88 14.78
C ILE A 378 -11.83 -12.89 14.32
N TYR A 379 -12.21 -13.79 13.42
CA TYR A 379 -13.52 -13.70 12.74
C TYR A 379 -14.19 -15.06 12.55
N ARG A 380 -15.52 -15.03 12.35
CA ARG A 380 -16.33 -16.22 12.10
C ARG A 380 -16.20 -16.74 10.68
N THR A 381 -16.19 -18.06 10.55
CA THR A 381 -16.16 -18.77 9.27
C THR A 381 -17.13 -19.95 9.27
N THR A 382 -17.78 -20.17 8.13
CA THR A 382 -18.43 -21.44 7.76
C THR A 382 -17.35 -22.34 7.16
N ARG A 383 -16.98 -23.43 7.83
CA ARG A 383 -15.98 -24.37 7.30
C ARG A 383 -16.38 -24.96 5.96
#